data_AF-A0A2N1A0Z7-F1
#
_entry.id   AF-A0A2N1A0Z7-F1
#
_cell.length_a   1.000
_cell.length_b   1.000
_cell.length_c   1.000
_cell.angle_alpha   90.00
_cell.angle_beta   90.00
_cell.angle_gamma   90.00
#
_symmetry.space_group_name_H-M   'P 1'
#
loop_
_entity.id
_entity.type
_entity.pdbx_description
1 polymer ?
#
loop_
_entity_poly.entity_id
_entity_poly.type
_entity_poly.pdbx_seq_one_letter_code
_entity_poly.pdbx_strand_id
1 'polypeptide(L)'
;MFHKLLFFISLCMATSTLLAADSSDFTTTDSSQNAGVHGKPLVERYVLDELKSLRHDFQDLERNLTIAMTDRELAVADKSLGYASNTVTYFFYIIAGVASLIAMIGWQSLREIRDNTKKMANQQIQVISEQYEKQFQVLEKDLRRKTRRIADNHIEIEKINEIHNLWLRAQKAQTPEQKTEAYDEILKIRPGDLEALTSKADAVMEMREFHWALSICNRVLEVDDTNQNALYQRACAYACLGVEEQAIYDLTRAIDGRIALKELAADEADFENLKGNEKYETLISSD
;
A
#
# COMPACT_ATOMS: atom_id res chain seq x y z
N MET A 1 17.20 -5.51 37.54
CA MET A 1 18.13 -6.63 37.82
C MET A 1 19.57 -6.11 37.96
N PHE A 2 19.79 -5.07 38.78
CA PHE A 2 21.11 -4.39 38.94
C PHE A 2 21.50 -4.17 40.42
N HIS A 3 20.71 -4.68 41.37
CA HIS A 3 20.95 -4.58 42.82
C HIS A 3 21.55 -5.85 43.44
N LYS A 4 21.88 -6.87 42.64
CA LYS A 4 22.42 -8.16 43.13
C LYS A 4 23.94 -8.32 42.99
N LEU A 5 24.66 -7.35 42.42
CA LEU A 5 26.12 -7.47 42.18
C LEU A 5 27.00 -6.75 43.24
N LEU A 6 26.42 -5.88 44.07
CA LEU A 6 27.18 -5.04 45.03
C LEU A 6 27.31 -5.64 46.44
N PHE A 7 26.78 -6.85 46.68
CA PHE A 7 26.69 -7.44 48.03
C PHE A 7 27.78 -8.50 48.33
N PHE A 8 28.76 -8.72 47.44
CA PHE A 8 29.70 -9.85 47.56
C PHE A 8 31.15 -9.48 47.94
N ILE A 9 31.46 -8.21 48.21
CA ILE A 9 32.84 -7.74 48.48
C ILE A 9 33.04 -7.26 49.94
N SER A 10 32.07 -7.50 50.84
CA SER A 10 32.15 -7.04 52.23
C SER A 10 31.88 -8.15 53.26
N LEU A 11 32.63 -9.26 53.22
CA LEU A 11 32.69 -10.18 54.37
C LEU A 11 33.90 -11.11 54.29
N CYS A 12 34.71 -11.14 55.37
CA CYS A 12 35.99 -11.85 55.60
C CYS A 12 37.17 -10.85 55.58
N MET A 13 37.72 -10.37 56.69
CA MET A 13 38.11 -11.08 57.90
C MET A 13 38.13 -10.11 59.09
N ALA A 14 37.36 -10.41 60.12
CA ALA A 14 37.62 -9.95 61.47
C ALA A 14 37.79 -11.20 62.36
N THR A 15 38.68 -11.07 63.34
CA THR A 15 38.84 -11.90 64.55
C THR A 15 39.68 -13.18 64.46
N SER A 16 40.87 -13.13 65.07
CA SER A 16 41.15 -13.92 66.27
C SER A 16 42.35 -13.33 67.03
N THR A 17 42.05 -12.74 68.19
CA THR A 17 42.97 -12.53 69.31
C THR A 17 42.73 -13.67 70.30
N LEU A 18 43.78 -14.21 70.95
CA LEU A 18 43.92 -14.34 72.42
C LEU A 18 44.95 -15.40 72.88
N LEU A 19 45.71 -14.96 73.90
CA LEU A 19 46.29 -15.71 75.05
C LEU A 19 47.47 -16.68 74.75
N ALA A 20 48.48 -16.85 75.60
CA ALA A 20 48.63 -16.54 77.03
C ALA A 20 50.11 -16.36 77.42
N ALA A 21 50.35 -15.58 78.47
CA ALA A 21 51.58 -15.54 79.24
C ALA A 21 51.48 -16.50 80.45
N ASP A 22 52.56 -17.21 80.79
CA ASP A 22 52.90 -17.69 82.15
C ASP A 22 54.32 -18.28 82.11
N SER A 23 55.35 -17.63 82.67
CA SER A 23 55.81 -17.65 84.08
C SER A 23 56.37 -19.00 84.56
N SER A 24 57.63 -18.98 85.01
CA SER A 24 58.09 -19.62 86.25
C SER A 24 59.58 -19.35 86.45
N ASP A 25 59.85 -18.42 87.36
CA ASP A 25 61.06 -18.42 88.18
C ASP A 25 61.09 -19.70 89.03
N PHE A 26 62.26 -20.33 89.16
CA PHE A 26 62.59 -21.15 90.32
C PHE A 26 64.04 -20.94 90.72
N THR A 27 64.20 -20.38 91.92
CA THR A 27 65.45 -20.08 92.59
C THR A 27 65.88 -21.24 93.49
N THR A 28 67.21 -21.43 93.55
CA THR A 28 68.04 -21.82 94.72
C THR A 28 67.76 -23.15 95.42
N THR A 29 68.78 -24.02 95.51
CA THR A 29 69.62 -24.09 96.72
C THR A 29 70.89 -24.94 96.57
N ASP A 30 71.96 -24.37 97.14
CA ASP A 30 73.26 -24.88 97.57
C ASP A 30 73.49 -26.39 97.74
N SER A 31 74.71 -26.83 97.35
CA SER A 31 75.73 -27.14 98.36
C SER A 31 77.14 -27.31 97.77
N SER A 32 78.03 -26.56 98.39
CA SER A 32 79.49 -26.59 98.34
C SER A 32 80.13 -27.97 98.47
N GLN A 33 81.24 -28.22 97.75
CA GLN A 33 82.59 -28.26 98.35
C GLN A 33 83.71 -28.66 97.35
N ASN A 34 84.83 -27.93 97.49
CA ASN A 34 86.23 -28.36 97.33
C ASN A 34 86.79 -28.82 95.98
N ALA A 35 87.72 -28.01 95.45
CA ALA A 35 89.17 -28.23 95.59
C ALA A 35 89.90 -27.61 94.39
N GLY A 36 90.85 -26.72 94.67
CA GLY A 36 91.39 -25.77 93.71
C GLY A 36 92.28 -26.35 92.61
N VAL A 37 92.35 -25.61 91.51
CA VAL A 37 93.55 -25.49 90.68
C VAL A 37 93.65 -24.05 90.21
N HIS A 38 94.18 -23.18 91.07
CA HIS A 38 94.75 -21.92 90.63
C HIS A 38 96.07 -22.20 89.91
N GLY A 39 96.20 -21.67 88.68
CA GLY A 39 97.48 -21.40 88.02
C GLY A 39 97.79 -22.22 86.77
N LYS A 40 97.44 -21.70 85.57
CA LYS A 40 98.14 -21.92 84.27
C LYS A 40 97.54 -21.03 83.15
N PRO A 41 98.23 -19.97 82.68
CA PRO A 41 97.71 -19.02 81.68
C PRO A 41 97.55 -19.58 80.24
N LEU A 42 97.94 -20.84 79.98
CA LEU A 42 97.94 -21.42 78.63
C LEU A 42 96.63 -22.15 78.26
N VAL A 43 95.88 -22.65 79.24
CA VAL A 43 94.65 -23.42 78.99
C VAL A 43 93.48 -22.52 78.60
N GLU A 44 93.40 -21.31 79.17
CA GLU A 44 92.38 -20.33 78.81
C GLU A 44 92.44 -19.94 77.33
N ARG A 45 93.66 -19.78 76.78
CA ARG A 45 93.84 -19.43 75.37
C ARG A 45 93.39 -20.54 74.43
N TYR A 46 93.68 -21.80 74.75
CA TYR A 46 93.25 -22.94 73.93
C TYR A 46 91.72 -23.07 73.91
N VAL A 47 91.08 -22.95 75.07
CA VAL A 47 89.60 -22.97 75.16
C VAL A 47 88.98 -21.81 74.39
N LEU A 48 89.59 -20.62 74.44
CA LEU A 48 89.13 -19.46 73.67
C LEU A 48 89.30 -19.65 72.16
N ASP A 49 90.42 -20.22 71.70
CA ASP A 49 90.68 -20.48 70.29
C ASP A 49 89.72 -21.56 69.74
N GLU A 50 89.45 -22.63 70.50
CA GLU A 50 88.43 -23.65 70.16
C GLU A 50 87.03 -23.03 70.08
N LEU A 51 86.62 -22.23 71.07
CA LEU A 51 85.32 -21.52 71.04
C LEU A 51 85.21 -20.54 69.86
N LYS A 52 86.32 -19.91 69.48
CA LYS A 52 86.36 -19.00 68.33
C LYS A 52 86.23 -19.78 67.02
N SER A 53 86.90 -20.92 66.88
CA SER A 53 86.76 -21.80 65.72
C SER A 53 85.34 -22.35 65.61
N LEU A 54 84.77 -22.81 66.72
CA LEU A 54 83.41 -23.35 66.79
C LEU A 54 82.36 -22.28 66.44
N ARG A 55 82.60 -21.02 66.81
CA ARG A 55 81.77 -19.89 66.38
C ARG A 55 81.85 -19.65 64.88
N HIS A 56 83.04 -19.73 64.28
CA HIS A 56 83.19 -19.61 62.83
C HIS A 56 82.52 -20.77 62.10
N ASP A 57 82.70 -22.01 62.58
CA ASP A 57 82.03 -23.19 62.01
C ASP A 57 80.50 -23.08 62.10
N PHE A 58 79.98 -22.57 63.22
CA PHE A 58 78.55 -22.32 63.39
C PHE A 58 78.05 -21.24 62.41
N GLN A 59 78.81 -20.16 62.23
CA GLN A 59 78.50 -19.10 61.26
C GLN A 59 78.52 -19.60 59.82
N ASP A 60 79.49 -20.45 59.47
CA ASP A 60 79.60 -21.04 58.13
C ASP A 60 78.49 -22.06 57.88
N LEU A 61 78.11 -22.84 58.88
CA LEU A 61 76.97 -23.74 58.81
C LEU A 61 75.66 -22.97 58.62
N GLU A 62 75.42 -21.92 59.40
CA GLU A 62 74.25 -21.04 59.24
C GLU A 62 74.23 -20.41 57.84
N ARG A 63 75.37 -19.94 57.33
CA ARG A 63 75.49 -19.41 55.98
C ARG A 63 75.16 -20.46 54.91
N ASN A 64 75.67 -21.67 55.03
CA ASN A 64 75.41 -22.73 54.05
C ASN A 64 73.95 -23.20 54.11
N LEU A 65 73.37 -23.33 55.31
CA LEU A 65 71.97 -23.68 55.49
C LEU A 65 71.04 -22.60 54.95
N THR A 66 71.36 -21.32 55.19
CA THR A 66 70.58 -20.21 54.62
C THR A 66 70.62 -20.23 53.11
N ILE A 67 71.80 -20.40 52.49
CA ILE A 67 71.94 -20.53 51.03
C ILE A 67 71.11 -21.72 50.49
N ALA A 68 71.26 -22.91 51.07
CA ALA A 68 70.57 -24.11 50.62
C ALA A 68 69.04 -24.02 50.79
N MET A 69 68.56 -23.41 51.88
CA MET A 69 67.14 -23.15 52.08
C MET A 69 66.62 -22.13 51.07
N THR A 70 67.34 -21.03 50.85
CA THR A 70 66.94 -20.01 49.85
C THR A 70 66.91 -20.59 48.44
N ASP A 71 67.86 -21.45 48.07
CA ASP A 71 67.88 -22.10 46.75
C ASP A 71 66.70 -23.05 46.58
N ARG A 72 66.33 -23.79 47.63
CA ARG A 72 65.15 -24.66 47.61
C ARG A 72 63.85 -23.86 47.50
N GLU A 73 63.73 -22.76 48.25
CA GLU A 73 62.57 -21.87 48.16
C GLU A 73 62.45 -21.25 46.76
N LEU A 74 63.57 -20.80 46.17
CA LEU A 74 63.61 -20.29 44.80
C LEU A 74 63.22 -21.36 43.78
N ALA A 75 63.71 -22.59 43.92
CA ALA A 75 63.36 -23.69 43.00
C ALA A 75 61.87 -24.07 43.09
N VAL A 76 61.30 -24.07 44.30
CA VAL A 76 59.85 -24.30 44.49
C VAL A 76 59.04 -23.14 43.92
N ALA A 77 59.48 -21.90 44.15
CA ALA A 77 58.86 -20.70 43.58
C ALA A 77 58.87 -20.73 42.05
N ASP A 78 60.02 -21.04 41.43
CA ASP A 78 60.17 -21.11 39.97
C ASP A 78 59.27 -22.18 39.35
N LYS A 79 59.19 -23.37 39.95
CA LYS A 79 58.27 -24.43 39.49
C LYS A 79 56.81 -24.00 39.59
N SER A 80 56.42 -23.30 40.66
CA SER A 80 55.05 -22.78 40.83
C SER A 80 54.73 -21.65 39.83
N LEU A 81 55.69 -20.78 39.55
CA LEU A 81 55.61 -19.74 38.53
C LEU A 81 55.47 -20.35 37.13
N GLY A 82 56.21 -21.44 36.84
CA GLY A 82 56.08 -22.20 35.59
C GLY A 82 54.69 -22.79 35.39
N TYR A 83 54.10 -23.39 36.43
CA TYR A 83 52.72 -23.89 36.37
C TYR A 83 51.69 -22.77 36.19
N ALA A 84 51.85 -21.64 36.89
CA ALA A 84 50.99 -20.49 36.73
C ALA A 84 51.07 -19.90 35.31
N SER A 85 52.28 -19.73 34.77
CA SER A 85 52.50 -19.20 33.42
C SER A 85 51.90 -20.12 32.34
N ASN A 86 52.12 -21.43 32.44
CA ASN A 86 51.60 -22.40 31.46
C ASN A 86 50.06 -22.48 31.49
N THR A 87 49.44 -22.53 32.67
CA THR A 87 47.97 -22.56 32.78
C THR A 87 47.34 -21.29 32.21
N VAL A 88 47.90 -20.12 32.54
CA VAL A 88 47.48 -18.84 31.96
C VAL A 88 47.60 -18.85 30.43
N THR A 89 48.71 -19.37 29.90
CA THR A 89 48.93 -19.47 28.45
C THR A 89 47.90 -20.38 27.76
N TYR A 90 47.56 -21.53 28.35
CA TYR A 90 46.53 -22.41 27.80
C TYR A 90 45.12 -21.78 27.83
N PHE A 91 44.76 -21.05 28.88
CA PHE A 91 43.49 -20.32 28.92
C PHE A 91 43.41 -19.29 27.79
N PHE A 92 44.50 -18.56 27.53
CA PHE A 92 44.56 -17.64 26.40
C PHE A 92 44.36 -18.36 25.06
N TYR A 93 44.96 -19.54 24.85
CA TYR A 93 44.74 -20.31 23.62
C TYR A 93 43.30 -20.82 23.46
N ILE A 94 42.66 -21.27 24.55
CA ILE A 94 41.26 -21.72 24.51
C ILE A 94 40.35 -20.52 24.18
N ILE A 95 40.54 -19.39 24.84
CA ILE A 95 39.77 -18.16 24.57
C ILE A 95 39.98 -17.72 23.12
N ALA A 96 41.22 -17.73 22.62
CA ALA A 96 41.52 -17.38 21.23
C ALA A 96 40.86 -18.34 20.23
N GLY A 97 40.88 -19.65 20.50
CA GLY A 97 40.21 -20.66 19.68
C GLY A 97 38.69 -20.46 19.63
N VAL A 98 38.06 -20.24 20.78
CA VAL A 98 36.61 -19.97 20.88
C VAL A 98 36.26 -18.65 20.19
N ALA A 99 37.06 -17.59 20.38
CA ALA A 99 36.87 -16.31 19.71
C ALA A 99 36.96 -16.43 18.19
N SER A 100 37.92 -17.22 17.68
CA SER A 100 38.06 -17.49 16.24
C SER A 100 36.84 -18.22 15.68
N LEU A 101 36.32 -19.21 16.41
CA LEU A 101 35.15 -19.98 16.01
C LEU A 101 33.89 -19.11 15.99
N ILE A 102 33.67 -18.29 17.04
CA ILE A 102 32.56 -17.32 17.09
C ILE A 102 32.67 -16.29 15.97
N ALA A 103 33.87 -15.78 15.68
CA ALA A 103 34.09 -14.82 14.59
C ALA A 103 33.74 -15.45 13.23
N MET A 104 34.12 -16.70 13.00
CA MET A 104 33.82 -17.41 11.75
C MET A 104 32.31 -17.62 11.55
N ILE A 105 31.61 -18.11 12.59
CA ILE A 105 30.15 -18.31 12.55
C ILE A 105 29.42 -16.96 12.45
N GLY A 106 29.85 -15.96 13.22
CA GLY A 106 29.29 -14.62 13.21
C GLY A 106 29.39 -13.96 11.84
N TRP A 107 30.53 -14.11 11.15
CA TRP A 107 30.73 -13.55 9.81
C TRP A 107 29.80 -14.21 8.77
N GLN A 108 29.65 -15.54 8.80
CA GLN A 108 28.74 -16.24 7.89
C GLN A 108 27.28 -15.81 8.12
N SER A 109 26.83 -15.75 9.37
CA SER A 109 25.48 -15.31 9.73
C SER A 109 25.21 -13.86 9.30
N LEU A 110 26.14 -12.93 9.57
CA LEU A 110 25.99 -11.53 9.17
C LEU A 110 25.89 -11.38 7.64
N ARG A 111 26.69 -12.16 6.90
CA ARG A 111 26.65 -12.18 5.43
C ARG A 111 25.32 -12.74 4.92
N GLU A 112 24.84 -13.84 5.50
CA GLU A 112 23.56 -14.45 5.13
C GLU A 112 22.38 -13.54 5.41
N ILE A 113 22.33 -12.89 6.59
CA ILE A 113 21.29 -11.91 6.94
C ILE A 113 21.28 -10.77 5.91
N ARG A 114 22.46 -10.23 5.56
CA ARG A 114 22.56 -9.16 4.56
C ARG A 114 22.08 -9.60 3.18
N ASP A 115 22.42 -10.81 2.75
CA ASP A 115 22.03 -11.30 1.43
C ASP A 115 20.54 -11.66 1.38
N ASN A 116 19.99 -12.23 2.46
CA ASN A 116 18.57 -12.54 2.58
C ASN A 116 17.71 -11.26 2.70
N THR A 117 18.13 -10.28 3.49
CA THR A 117 17.44 -8.98 3.59
C THR A 117 17.42 -8.24 2.24
N LYS A 118 18.53 -8.26 1.49
CA LYS A 118 18.56 -7.73 0.11
C LYS A 118 17.59 -8.46 -0.81
N LYS A 119 17.56 -9.80 -0.76
CA LYS A 119 16.62 -10.61 -1.56
C LYS A 119 15.17 -10.29 -1.22
N MET A 120 14.83 -10.22 0.07
CA MET A 120 13.48 -9.87 0.53
C MET A 120 13.09 -8.47 0.10
N ALA A 121 13.99 -7.48 0.22
CA ALA A 121 13.75 -6.12 -0.25
C ALA A 121 13.50 -6.09 -1.77
N ASN A 122 14.32 -6.78 -2.56
CA ASN A 122 14.13 -6.88 -4.01
C ASN A 122 12.79 -7.55 -4.37
N GLN A 123 12.40 -8.61 -3.67
CA GLN A 123 11.11 -9.27 -3.86
C GLN A 123 9.93 -8.35 -3.54
N GLN A 124 10.00 -7.61 -2.42
CA GLN A 124 8.96 -6.66 -2.07
C GLN A 124 8.83 -5.54 -3.11
N ILE A 125 9.97 -5.01 -3.58
CA ILE A 125 9.99 -4.01 -4.66
C ILE A 125 9.32 -4.58 -5.91
N GLN A 126 9.67 -5.80 -6.30
CA GLN A 126 9.09 -6.44 -7.49
C GLN A 126 7.57 -6.62 -7.36
N VAL A 127 7.08 -7.12 -6.23
CA VAL A 127 5.63 -7.29 -5.98
C VAL A 127 4.90 -5.95 -6.05
N ILE A 128 5.48 -4.90 -5.44
CA ILE A 128 4.92 -3.55 -5.48
C ILE A 128 4.88 -3.02 -6.92
N SER A 129 5.98 -3.17 -7.68
CA SER A 129 6.04 -2.77 -9.09
C SER A 129 5.00 -3.50 -9.94
N GLU A 130 4.86 -4.81 -9.80
CA GLU A 130 3.85 -5.60 -10.52
C GLU A 130 2.42 -5.18 -10.15
N GLN A 131 2.17 -4.87 -8.88
CA GLN A 131 0.87 -4.38 -8.43
C GLN A 131 0.56 -3.01 -9.02
N TYR A 132 1.51 -2.07 -9.00
CA TYR A 132 1.34 -0.76 -9.61
C TYR A 132 1.17 -0.84 -11.12
N GLU A 133 1.91 -1.72 -11.81
CA GLU A 133 1.75 -1.93 -13.24
C GLU A 133 0.34 -2.42 -13.58
N LYS A 134 -0.18 -3.41 -12.83
CA LYS A 134 -1.56 -3.89 -13.00
C LYS A 134 -2.59 -2.78 -12.76
N GLN A 135 -2.45 -2.02 -11.68
CA GLN A 135 -3.36 -0.91 -11.37
C GLN A 135 -3.29 0.17 -12.45
N PHE A 136 -2.10 0.50 -12.94
CA PHE A 136 -1.89 1.46 -14.00
C PHE A 136 -2.56 1.01 -15.31
N GLN A 137 -2.41 -0.26 -15.69
CA GLN A 137 -3.07 -0.81 -16.87
C GLN A 137 -4.60 -0.77 -16.76
N VAL A 138 -5.17 -1.05 -15.58
CA VAL A 138 -6.62 -0.95 -15.35
C VAL A 138 -7.06 0.51 -15.45
N LEU A 139 -6.34 1.41 -14.79
CA LEU A 139 -6.62 2.84 -14.82
C LEU A 139 -6.56 3.39 -16.25
N GLU A 140 -5.54 3.02 -17.02
CA GLU A 140 -5.39 3.42 -18.41
C GLU A 140 -6.56 2.93 -19.28
N LYS A 141 -6.98 1.67 -19.12
CA LYS A 141 -8.15 1.12 -19.83
C LYS A 141 -9.42 1.89 -19.48
N ASP A 142 -9.64 2.20 -18.21
CA ASP A 142 -10.79 2.96 -17.75
C ASP A 142 -10.79 4.40 -18.27
N LEU A 143 -9.63 5.07 -18.26
CA LEU A 143 -9.48 6.40 -18.85
C LEU A 143 -9.78 6.35 -20.35
N ARG A 144 -9.16 5.43 -21.11
CA ARG A 144 -9.41 5.28 -22.54
C ARG A 144 -10.90 5.04 -22.84
N ARG A 145 -11.58 4.21 -22.04
CA ARG A 145 -13.03 3.97 -22.19
C ARG A 145 -13.85 5.22 -21.90
N LYS A 146 -13.55 5.95 -20.83
CA LYS A 146 -14.25 7.20 -20.49
C LYS A 146 -14.02 8.27 -21.55
N THR A 147 -12.79 8.43 -22.04
CA THR A 147 -12.48 9.37 -23.11
C THR A 147 -13.24 9.06 -24.39
N ARG A 148 -13.32 7.78 -24.80
CA ARG A 148 -14.14 7.38 -25.96
C ARG A 148 -15.61 7.76 -25.79
N ARG A 149 -16.21 7.45 -24.63
CA ARG A 149 -17.60 7.84 -24.33
C ARG A 149 -17.81 9.34 -24.37
N ILE A 150 -16.86 10.12 -23.87
CA ILE A 150 -16.95 11.59 -23.92
C ILE A 150 -16.88 12.07 -25.36
N ALA A 151 -16.00 11.49 -26.19
CA ALA A 151 -15.90 11.83 -27.60
C ALA A 151 -17.20 11.45 -28.36
N ASP A 152 -17.73 10.24 -28.15
CA ASP A 152 -18.98 9.79 -28.76
C ASP A 152 -20.14 10.69 -28.34
N ASN A 153 -20.26 11.00 -27.05
CA ASN A 153 -21.28 11.92 -26.54
C ASN A 153 -21.13 13.33 -27.14
N HIS A 154 -19.91 13.82 -27.32
CA HIS A 154 -19.66 15.12 -27.94
C HIS A 154 -20.16 15.15 -29.39
N ILE A 155 -19.91 14.07 -30.15
CA ILE A 155 -20.42 13.93 -31.52
C ILE A 155 -21.96 13.95 -31.53
N GLU A 156 -22.61 13.26 -30.60
CA GLU A 156 -24.07 13.27 -30.52
C GLU A 156 -24.64 14.63 -30.10
N ILE A 157 -23.99 15.34 -29.17
CA ILE A 157 -24.37 16.72 -28.80
C ILE A 157 -24.24 17.66 -30.00
N GLU A 158 -23.18 17.53 -30.79
CA GLU A 158 -22.96 18.33 -31.99
C GLU A 158 -24.07 18.08 -33.03
N LYS A 159 -24.41 16.81 -33.30
CA LYS A 159 -25.54 16.46 -34.17
C LYS A 159 -26.87 17.02 -33.66
N ILE A 160 -27.14 16.93 -32.36
CA ILE A 160 -28.38 17.48 -31.77
C ILE A 160 -28.43 19.00 -31.96
N ASN A 161 -27.32 19.70 -31.72
CA ASN A 161 -27.24 21.15 -31.91
C ASN A 161 -27.41 21.53 -33.39
N GLU A 162 -26.81 20.77 -34.31
CA GLU A 162 -26.98 20.96 -35.75
C GLU A 162 -28.45 20.78 -36.15
N ILE A 163 -29.07 19.67 -35.75
CA ILE A 163 -30.51 19.40 -35.97
C ILE A 163 -31.36 20.53 -35.38
N HIS A 164 -31.06 20.99 -34.17
CA HIS A 164 -31.78 22.07 -33.52
C HIS A 164 -31.67 23.39 -34.32
N ASN A 165 -30.48 23.73 -34.80
CA ASN A 165 -30.28 24.90 -35.65
C ASN A 165 -31.05 24.79 -36.97
N LEU A 166 -31.09 23.60 -37.58
CA LEU A 166 -31.89 23.34 -38.78
C LEU A 166 -33.39 23.47 -38.50
N TRP A 167 -33.89 22.99 -37.36
CA TRP A 167 -35.27 23.19 -36.92
C TRP A 167 -35.61 24.66 -36.76
N LEU A 168 -34.73 25.44 -36.12
CA LEU A 168 -34.90 26.90 -36.01
C LEU A 168 -34.91 27.58 -37.38
N ARG A 169 -34.14 27.08 -38.34
CA ARG A 169 -34.13 27.58 -39.72
C ARG A 169 -35.45 27.26 -40.43
N ALA A 170 -35.95 26.02 -40.31
CA ALA A 170 -37.23 25.61 -40.87
C ALA A 170 -38.38 26.46 -40.29
N GLN A 171 -38.39 26.71 -38.98
CA GLN A 171 -39.43 27.52 -38.34
C GLN A 171 -39.41 28.99 -38.79
N LYS A 172 -38.26 29.53 -39.14
CA LYS A 172 -38.10 30.92 -39.62
C LYS A 172 -38.30 31.06 -41.13
N ALA A 173 -38.29 29.96 -41.88
CA ALA A 173 -38.46 29.97 -43.32
C ALA A 173 -39.89 30.42 -43.67
N GLN A 174 -40.00 31.38 -44.57
CA GLN A 174 -41.30 31.91 -45.01
C GLN A 174 -41.90 31.11 -46.16
N THR A 175 -41.06 30.53 -47.03
CA THR A 175 -41.55 29.73 -48.15
C THR A 175 -41.56 28.25 -47.79
N PRO A 176 -42.58 27.50 -48.23
CA PRO A 176 -42.66 26.09 -47.94
C PRO A 176 -41.49 25.30 -48.57
N GLU A 177 -40.92 25.77 -49.68
CA GLU A 177 -39.78 25.10 -50.36
C GLU A 177 -38.55 25.10 -49.46
N GLN A 178 -38.25 26.24 -48.85
CA GLN A 178 -37.15 26.37 -47.90
C GLN A 178 -37.37 25.53 -46.64
N LYS A 179 -38.62 25.39 -46.17
CA LYS A 179 -38.96 24.48 -45.06
C LYS A 179 -38.64 23.04 -45.44
N THR A 180 -39.06 22.58 -46.63
CA THR A 180 -38.80 21.20 -47.08
C THR A 180 -37.31 20.91 -47.24
N GLU A 181 -36.53 21.86 -47.74
CA GLU A 181 -35.07 21.72 -47.85
C GLU A 181 -34.41 21.58 -46.48
N ALA A 182 -34.81 22.40 -45.50
CA ALA A 182 -34.31 22.31 -44.13
C ALA A 182 -34.68 20.97 -43.46
N TYR A 183 -35.90 20.45 -43.68
CA TYR A 183 -36.27 19.12 -43.20
C TYR A 183 -35.50 18.01 -43.91
N ASP A 184 -35.19 18.14 -45.20
CA ASP A 184 -34.34 17.18 -45.90
C ASP A 184 -32.90 17.14 -45.35
N GLU A 185 -32.36 18.27 -44.92
CA GLU A 185 -31.07 18.31 -44.21
C GLU A 185 -31.15 17.59 -42.85
N ILE A 186 -32.23 17.79 -42.09
CA ILE A 186 -32.45 17.08 -40.81
C ILE A 186 -32.55 15.57 -41.04
N LEU A 187 -33.28 15.14 -42.07
CA LEU A 187 -33.48 13.73 -42.39
C LEU A 187 -32.21 13.04 -42.92
N LYS A 188 -31.24 13.79 -43.49
CA LYS A 188 -29.92 13.24 -43.81
C LYS A 188 -29.12 12.87 -42.54
N ILE A 189 -29.27 13.65 -41.48
CA ILE A 189 -28.60 13.40 -40.18
C ILE A 189 -29.35 12.31 -39.40
N ARG A 190 -30.69 12.39 -39.37
CA ARG A 190 -31.57 11.44 -38.68
C ARG A 190 -32.70 10.96 -39.61
N PRO A 191 -32.48 9.90 -40.39
CA PRO A 191 -33.45 9.45 -41.41
C PRO A 191 -34.74 8.82 -40.85
N GLY A 192 -34.73 8.47 -39.56
CA GLY A 192 -35.90 7.91 -38.86
C GLY A 192 -36.64 8.92 -37.98
N ASP A 193 -36.39 10.22 -38.14
CA ASP A 193 -37.09 11.23 -37.36
C ASP A 193 -38.53 11.41 -37.88
N LEU A 194 -39.49 10.83 -37.16
CA LEU A 194 -40.90 10.87 -37.52
C LEU A 194 -41.45 12.30 -37.45
N GLU A 195 -41.00 13.10 -36.50
CA GLU A 195 -41.45 14.49 -36.35
C GLU A 195 -41.03 15.30 -37.58
N ALA A 196 -39.75 15.20 -37.99
CA ALA A 196 -39.26 15.89 -39.18
C ALA A 196 -39.97 15.43 -40.46
N LEU A 197 -40.34 14.14 -40.58
CA LEU A 197 -41.15 13.64 -41.70
C LEU A 197 -42.56 14.24 -41.70
N THR A 198 -43.24 14.30 -40.55
CA THR A 198 -44.58 14.90 -40.45
C THR A 198 -44.55 16.41 -40.72
N SER A 199 -43.56 17.14 -40.20
CA SER A 199 -43.41 18.56 -40.48
C SER A 199 -43.01 18.84 -41.94
N LYS A 200 -42.30 17.90 -42.58
CA LYS A 200 -42.07 17.97 -44.02
C LYS A 200 -43.37 17.77 -44.79
N ALA A 201 -44.20 16.79 -44.42
CA ALA A 201 -45.50 16.59 -45.07
C ALA A 201 -46.39 17.83 -44.95
N ASP A 202 -46.37 18.50 -43.80
CA ASP A 202 -47.06 19.80 -43.59
C ASP A 202 -46.58 20.88 -44.58
N ALA A 203 -45.26 21.07 -44.69
CA ALA A 203 -44.70 22.04 -45.62
C ALA A 203 -45.03 21.70 -47.09
N VAL A 204 -45.14 20.42 -47.43
CA VAL A 204 -45.55 19.96 -48.76
C VAL A 204 -47.06 20.18 -49.00
N MET A 205 -47.88 20.06 -47.96
CA MET A 205 -49.30 20.43 -47.99
C MET A 205 -49.47 21.92 -48.28
N GLU A 206 -48.66 22.80 -47.66
CA GLU A 206 -48.65 24.24 -47.96
C GLU A 206 -48.32 24.54 -49.44
N MET A 207 -47.53 23.70 -50.11
CA MET A 207 -47.27 23.80 -51.57
C MET A 207 -48.42 23.32 -52.44
N ARG A 208 -49.46 22.71 -51.85
CA ARG A 208 -50.57 22.01 -52.54
C ARG A 208 -50.13 20.78 -53.34
N GLU A 209 -48.98 20.17 -52.98
CA GLU A 209 -48.46 18.95 -53.59
C GLU A 209 -48.98 17.71 -52.84
N PHE A 210 -50.30 17.50 -52.87
CA PHE A 210 -50.99 16.52 -52.03
C PHE A 210 -50.53 15.06 -52.21
N HIS A 211 -50.20 14.65 -53.44
CA HIS A 211 -49.70 13.30 -53.71
C HIS A 211 -48.34 13.04 -53.04
N TRP A 212 -47.50 14.06 -52.95
CA TRP A 212 -46.21 13.94 -52.30
C TRP A 212 -46.35 13.89 -50.78
N ALA A 213 -47.23 14.73 -50.21
CA ALA A 213 -47.58 14.68 -48.79
C ALA A 213 -48.12 13.29 -48.39
N LEU A 214 -49.04 12.71 -49.17
CA LEU A 214 -49.54 11.35 -48.95
C LEU A 214 -48.42 10.31 -48.89
N SER A 215 -47.46 10.38 -49.81
CA SER A 215 -46.31 9.46 -49.84
C SER A 215 -45.46 9.57 -48.57
N ILE A 216 -45.22 10.79 -48.08
CA ILE A 216 -44.48 11.02 -46.84
C ILE A 216 -45.27 10.52 -45.62
N CYS A 217 -46.56 10.84 -45.52
CA CYS A 217 -47.40 10.36 -44.42
C CYS A 217 -47.51 8.83 -44.40
N ASN A 218 -47.62 8.18 -45.55
CA ASN A 218 -47.62 6.72 -45.64
C ASN A 218 -46.33 6.12 -45.08
N ARG A 219 -45.17 6.71 -45.39
CA ARG A 219 -43.88 6.26 -44.82
C ARG A 219 -43.81 6.43 -43.30
N VAL A 220 -44.41 7.49 -42.75
CA VAL A 220 -44.49 7.66 -41.28
C VAL A 220 -45.38 6.57 -40.69
N LEU A 221 -46.52 6.31 -41.30
CA LEU A 221 -47.51 5.33 -40.84
C LEU A 221 -47.09 3.87 -41.04
N GLU A 222 -46.12 3.60 -41.92
CA GLU A 222 -45.44 2.30 -42.01
C GLU A 222 -44.58 2.00 -40.77
N VAL A 223 -44.05 3.05 -40.12
CA VAL A 223 -43.20 2.91 -38.92
C VAL A 223 -44.04 3.03 -37.64
N ASP A 224 -44.95 3.99 -37.61
CA ASP A 224 -45.88 4.24 -36.51
C ASP A 224 -47.29 4.44 -37.06
N ASP A 225 -48.08 3.36 -37.07
CA ASP A 225 -49.44 3.33 -37.58
C ASP A 225 -50.45 4.10 -36.70
N THR A 226 -50.03 4.52 -35.51
CA THR A 226 -50.79 5.31 -34.54
C THR A 226 -50.41 6.79 -34.53
N ASN A 227 -49.47 7.22 -35.39
CA ASN A 227 -49.06 8.61 -35.44
C ASN A 227 -50.21 9.53 -35.87
N GLN A 228 -50.85 10.17 -34.90
CA GLN A 228 -52.04 11.01 -35.12
C GLN A 228 -51.75 12.22 -36.02
N ASN A 229 -50.57 12.83 -35.95
CA ASN A 229 -50.23 13.98 -36.80
C ASN A 229 -50.12 13.55 -38.27
N ALA A 230 -49.50 12.40 -38.53
CA ALA A 230 -49.40 11.84 -39.87
C ALA A 230 -50.77 11.41 -40.41
N LEU A 231 -51.62 10.79 -39.58
CA LEU A 231 -53.00 10.44 -39.94
C LEU A 231 -53.81 11.69 -40.28
N TYR A 232 -53.70 12.75 -39.48
CA TYR A 232 -54.38 14.03 -39.70
C TYR A 232 -53.94 14.67 -41.03
N GLN A 233 -52.64 14.81 -41.26
CA GLN A 233 -52.11 15.37 -42.51
C GLN A 233 -52.48 14.54 -43.73
N ARG A 234 -52.51 13.19 -43.59
CA ARG A 234 -52.96 12.30 -44.67
C ARG A 234 -54.45 12.48 -44.95
N ALA A 235 -55.28 12.67 -43.91
CA ALA A 235 -56.69 12.98 -44.06
C ALA A 235 -56.91 14.31 -44.78
N CYS A 236 -56.19 15.37 -44.42
CA CYS A 236 -56.23 16.65 -45.13
C CYS A 236 -55.86 16.47 -46.61
N ALA A 237 -54.77 15.76 -46.91
CA ALA A 237 -54.35 15.49 -48.28
C ALA A 237 -55.42 14.73 -49.09
N TYR A 238 -56.08 13.72 -48.50
CA TYR A 238 -57.18 13.01 -49.14
C TYR A 238 -58.42 13.90 -49.37
N ALA A 239 -58.74 14.79 -48.43
CA ALA A 239 -59.85 15.73 -48.55
C ALA A 239 -59.61 16.73 -49.70
N CYS A 240 -58.39 17.26 -49.83
CA CYS A 240 -58.01 18.14 -50.93
C CYS A 240 -58.00 17.42 -52.30
N LEU A 241 -57.72 16.11 -52.32
CA LEU A 241 -57.80 15.27 -53.52
C LEU A 241 -59.22 14.79 -53.85
N GLY A 242 -60.21 15.07 -53.00
CA GLY A 242 -61.60 14.66 -53.19
C GLY A 242 -61.89 13.20 -52.85
N VAL A 243 -61.01 12.53 -52.11
CA VAL A 243 -61.20 11.14 -51.70
C VAL A 243 -61.80 11.07 -50.29
N GLU A 244 -63.09 11.37 -50.22
CA GLU A 244 -63.81 11.63 -48.96
C GLU A 244 -63.79 10.44 -47.99
N GLU A 245 -64.03 9.22 -48.47
CA GLU A 245 -64.13 8.04 -47.59
C GLU A 245 -62.83 7.77 -46.83
N GLN A 246 -61.69 7.93 -47.50
CA GLN A 246 -60.36 7.69 -46.92
C GLN A 246 -59.95 8.83 -45.99
N ALA A 247 -60.30 10.07 -46.36
CA ALA A 247 -60.11 11.23 -45.49
C ALA A 247 -60.86 11.06 -44.15
N ILE A 248 -62.13 10.67 -44.20
CA ILE A 248 -62.95 10.46 -43.00
C ILE A 248 -62.41 9.31 -42.14
N TYR A 249 -61.97 8.21 -42.77
CA TYR A 249 -61.39 7.07 -42.05
C TYR A 249 -60.12 7.47 -41.27
N ASP A 250 -59.20 8.16 -41.93
CA ASP A 250 -57.95 8.60 -41.29
C ASP A 250 -58.19 9.68 -40.25
N LEU A 251 -59.12 10.61 -40.51
CA LEU A 251 -59.50 11.65 -39.56
C LEU A 251 -60.12 11.06 -38.29
N THR A 252 -60.97 10.03 -38.42
CA THR A 252 -61.54 9.31 -37.27
C THR A 252 -60.44 8.72 -36.39
N ARG A 253 -59.43 8.09 -37.01
CA ARG A 253 -58.28 7.52 -36.28
C ARG A 253 -57.37 8.59 -35.68
N ALA A 254 -57.23 9.75 -36.32
CA ALA A 254 -56.41 10.85 -35.83
C ALA A 254 -57.04 11.53 -34.58
N ILE A 255 -58.38 11.68 -34.58
CA ILE A 255 -59.13 12.33 -33.50
C ILE A 255 -59.27 11.43 -32.26
N ASP A 256 -59.19 10.11 -32.43
CA ASP A 256 -59.31 9.15 -31.32
C ASP A 256 -58.31 9.46 -30.18
N GLY A 257 -58.82 10.01 -29.08
CA GLY A 257 -58.04 10.42 -27.91
C GLY A 257 -57.52 11.87 -27.87
N ARG A 258 -57.72 12.71 -28.90
CA ARG A 258 -57.38 14.15 -28.87
C ARG A 258 -58.53 15.06 -29.32
N ILE A 259 -59.19 15.67 -28.32
CA ILE A 259 -60.22 16.70 -28.53
C ILE A 259 -59.66 17.92 -29.30
N ALA A 260 -58.38 18.28 -29.08
CA ALA A 260 -57.76 19.41 -29.77
C ALA A 260 -57.71 19.25 -31.31
N LEU A 261 -57.50 18.02 -31.82
CA LEU A 261 -57.51 17.76 -33.27
C LEU A 261 -58.92 17.81 -33.84
N LYS A 262 -59.93 17.49 -33.04
CA LYS A 262 -61.35 17.59 -33.41
C LYS A 262 -61.79 19.04 -33.62
N GLU A 263 -61.40 19.92 -32.70
CA GLU A 263 -61.66 21.36 -32.81
C GLU A 263 -60.95 21.95 -34.03
N LEU A 264 -59.67 21.58 -34.22
CA LEU A 264 -58.87 22.03 -35.35
C LEU A 264 -59.48 21.58 -36.69
N ALA A 265 -59.94 20.32 -36.78
CA ALA A 265 -60.61 19.81 -37.97
C ALA A 265 -61.92 20.56 -38.32
N ALA A 266 -62.66 21.06 -37.33
CA ALA A 266 -63.91 21.79 -37.57
C ALA A 266 -63.66 23.15 -38.27
N ASP A 267 -62.56 23.81 -37.88
CA ASP A 267 -62.15 25.14 -38.37
C ASP A 267 -61.30 25.07 -39.66
N GLU A 268 -60.71 23.92 -39.97
CA GLU A 268 -59.79 23.77 -41.11
C GLU A 268 -60.49 23.93 -42.47
N ALA A 269 -59.83 24.65 -43.38
CA ALA A 269 -60.36 24.91 -44.73
C ALA A 269 -60.28 23.67 -45.64
N ASP A 270 -59.30 22.79 -45.41
CA ASP A 270 -59.07 21.60 -46.24
C ASP A 270 -60.26 20.61 -46.20
N PHE A 271 -61.04 20.63 -45.12
CA PHE A 271 -62.21 19.77 -44.95
C PHE A 271 -63.52 20.42 -45.41
N GLU A 272 -63.51 21.60 -46.03
CA GLU A 272 -64.73 22.21 -46.58
C GLU A 272 -65.45 21.29 -47.56
N ASN A 273 -64.71 20.50 -48.34
CA ASN A 273 -65.27 19.51 -49.27
C ASN A 273 -65.99 18.36 -48.56
N LEU A 274 -65.70 18.10 -47.28
CA LEU A 274 -66.33 17.05 -46.48
C LEU A 274 -67.54 17.54 -45.69
N LYS A 275 -67.72 18.87 -45.56
CA LYS A 275 -68.87 19.49 -44.85
C LYS A 275 -70.16 19.15 -45.62
N GLY A 276 -71.10 18.50 -44.94
CA GLY A 276 -72.31 17.95 -45.54
C GLY A 276 -72.32 16.42 -45.74
N ASN A 277 -71.19 15.73 -45.52
CA ASN A 277 -71.17 14.27 -45.43
C ASN A 277 -71.62 13.83 -44.03
N GLU A 278 -72.66 12.99 -43.93
CA GLU A 278 -73.25 12.56 -42.64
C GLU A 278 -72.19 12.00 -41.68
N LYS A 279 -71.21 11.24 -42.19
CA LYS A 279 -70.14 10.66 -41.37
C LYS A 279 -69.24 11.72 -40.75
N TYR A 280 -68.86 12.76 -41.52
CA TYR A 280 -68.00 13.84 -41.04
C TYR A 280 -68.70 14.68 -39.97
N GLU A 281 -69.98 15.02 -40.18
CA GLU A 281 -70.78 15.77 -39.21
C GLU A 281 -70.96 15.00 -37.89
N THR A 282 -71.18 13.68 -37.95
CA THR A 282 -71.28 12.85 -36.74
C THR A 282 -69.98 12.82 -35.94
N LEU A 283 -68.82 12.83 -36.62
CA LEU A 283 -67.52 12.81 -35.96
C LEU A 283 -67.25 14.13 -35.21
N ILE A 284 -67.59 15.27 -35.81
CA ILE A 284 -67.37 16.58 -35.18
C ILE A 284 -68.42 16.89 -34.11
N SER A 285 -69.66 16.39 -34.26
CA SER A 285 -70.73 16.61 -33.27
C SER A 285 -70.70 15.65 -32.08
N SER A 286 -69.95 14.54 -32.15
CA SER A 286 -69.88 13.56 -31.05
C SER A 286 -69.04 14.04 -29.86
N ASP A 287 -69.68 14.44 -28.75
CA ASP A 287 -69.03 14.84 -27.47
C ASP A 287 -68.29 13.69 -26.76
#